data_AF-A0A7H8KFS6-F1
#
_entry.id   AF-A0A7H8KFS6-F1
#
_cell.length_a   1.000
_cell.length_b   1.000
_cell.length_c   1.000
_cell.angle_alpha   90.00
_cell.angle_beta   90.00
_cell.angle_gamma   90.00
#
_symmetry.space_group_name_H-M   'P 1'
#
loop_
_entity.id
_entity.type
_entity.pdbx_description
1 polymer ?
#
loop_
_entity_poly.entity_id
_entity_poly.type
_entity_poly.pdbx_seq_one_letter_code
_entity_poly.pdbx_strand_id
1 'polypeptide(L)' 'MLVRELHCETCDGMRAFEMPPCADGHGPDCPELLCTGCGTAIFVAPYASLSRATPPARRALHPRHAA' A
#
# COMPACT_ATOMS: atom_id res chain seq x y z
N MET A 1 -3.03 -10.79 -14.41
CA MET A 1 -2.99 -9.33 -14.56
C MET A 1 -4.23 -8.77 -13.88
N LEU A 2 -4.04 -7.98 -12.83
CA LEU A 2 -5.14 -7.28 -12.15
C LEU A 2 -5.37 -5.96 -12.90
N VAL A 3 -6.56 -5.82 -13.49
CA VAL A 3 -6.96 -4.61 -14.21
C VAL A 3 -8.01 -3.90 -13.35
N ARG A 4 -7.84 -2.60 -13.13
CA ARG A 4 -8.73 -1.78 -12.29
C ARG A 4 -9.35 -0.66 -13.12
N GLU A 5 -10.62 -0.36 -12.92
CA GLU A 5 -11.28 0.78 -13.59
C GLU A 5 -11.17 2.04 -12.73
N LEU A 6 -10.52 3.07 -13.25
CA LEU A 6 -10.29 4.35 -12.56
C LEU A 6 -10.49 5.52 -13.54
N HIS A 7 -10.76 6.71 -13.02
CA HIS A 7 -10.81 7.92 -13.83
C HIS A 7 -9.39 8.35 -14.22
N CYS A 8 -9.14 8.54 -15.51
CA CYS A 8 -7.89 9.07 -16.04
C CYS A 8 -8.09 10.53 -16.42
N GLU A 9 -7.33 11.42 -15.81
CA GLU A 9 -7.37 12.86 -16.09
C GLU A 9 -6.89 13.20 -17.51
N THR A 10 -5.90 12.49 -18.04
CA THR A 10 -5.40 12.68 -19.41
C THR A 10 -6.42 12.27 -20.46
N CYS A 11 -7.23 11.25 -20.19
CA CYS A 11 -8.27 10.78 -21.10
C CYS A 11 -9.65 11.41 -20.82
N ASP A 12 -9.78 12.17 -19.73
CA ASP A 12 -11.02 12.72 -19.20
C ASP A 12 -12.14 11.67 -19.10
N GLY A 13 -11.87 10.54 -18.45
CA GLY A 13 -12.87 9.48 -18.33
C GLY A 13 -12.40 8.20 -17.66
N MET A 14 -13.35 7.29 -17.44
CA MET A 14 -13.06 5.96 -16.88
C MET A 14 -12.24 5.13 -17.88
N ARG A 15 -11.15 4.56 -17.39
CA ARG A 15 -10.24 3.71 -18.15
C ARG A 15 -9.81 2.52 -17.31
N ALA A 16 -9.43 1.45 -18.01
CA ALA A 16 -8.72 0.34 -17.41
C ALA A 16 -7.28 0.77 -17.10
N PHE A 17 -6.81 0.38 -15.93
CA PHE A 17 -5.45 0.57 -15.47
C PHE A 17 -4.83 -0.78 -15.15
N GLU A 18 -3.59 -0.97 -15.59
CA GLU A 18 -2.81 -2.18 -15.34
C GLU A 18 -1.58 -1.87 -14.49
N MET A 19 -1.18 -2.85 -13.67
CA MET A 19 0.02 -2.74 -12.86
C MET A 19 1.24 -3.14 -13.71
N PRO A 20 2.23 -2.24 -13.90
CA PRO A 20 3.45 -2.60 -14.59
C PRO A 20 4.26 -3.64 -13.80
N PRO A 21 5.22 -4.32 -14.45
CA PRO A 21 6.23 -5.10 -13.74
C PRO A 21 6.98 -4.20 -12.74
N CYS A 22 6.70 -4.39 -11.45
CA CYS A 22 7.32 -3.60 -10.38
C CYS A 22 8.65 -4.23 -9.96
N ALA A 23 9.76 -3.49 -10.11
CA ALA A 23 11.09 -3.93 -9.69
C ALA A 23 11.30 -3.88 -8.17
N ASP A 24 10.51 -3.06 -7.45
CA ASP A 24 10.63 -2.87 -6.01
C ASP A 24 10.07 -4.04 -5.18
N GLY A 25 9.48 -5.05 -5.83
CA GLY A 25 9.04 -6.28 -5.18
C GLY A 25 7.71 -6.19 -4.46
N HIS A 26 6.88 -5.18 -4.75
CA HIS A 26 5.54 -5.03 -4.15
C HIS A 26 4.52 -6.09 -4.61
N GLY A 27 4.83 -6.85 -5.66
CA GLY A 27 3.94 -7.90 -6.18
C GLY A 27 2.53 -7.36 -6.51
N PRO A 28 1.45 -8.03 -6.08
CA PRO A 28 0.06 -7.62 -6.36
C PRO A 28 -0.40 -6.35 -5.62
N ASP A 29 0.35 -5.90 -4.62
CA ASP A 29 0.07 -4.71 -3.81
C ASP A 29 0.86 -3.47 -4.28
N CYS A 30 1.43 -3.51 -5.50
CA CYS A 30 2.11 -2.35 -6.06
C CYS A 30 1.14 -1.16 -6.18
N PRO A 31 1.52 0.02 -5.66
CA PRO A 31 0.67 1.21 -5.78
C PRO A 31 0.68 1.80 -7.19
N GLU A 32 1.60 1.38 -8.06
CA GLU A 32 1.76 1.94 -9.40
C GLU A 32 0.78 1.30 -10.39
N LEU A 33 0.08 2.14 -11.16
CA LEU A 33 -0.87 1.74 -12.19
C LEU A 33 -0.73 2.61 -13.43
N LEU A 34 -0.81 1.99 -14.61
CA LEU A 34 -0.75 2.63 -15.92
C LEU A 34 -2.10 2.57 -16.63
N CYS A 35 -2.58 3.71 -17.14
CA CYS A 35 -3.77 3.76 -18.00
C CYS A 35 -3.50 2.99 -19.29
N THR A 36 -4.32 1.99 -19.62
CA THR A 36 -4.14 1.20 -20.85
C THR A 36 -4.46 1.98 -22.13
N GLY A 37 -5.13 3.13 -22.00
CA GLY A 37 -5.48 3.99 -23.13
C GLY A 37 -4.38 4.98 -23.53
N CYS A 38 -3.72 5.62 -22.55
CA CYS A 38 -2.77 6.71 -22.80
C CYS A 38 -1.38 6.51 -22.17
N GLY A 39 -1.20 5.50 -21.32
CA GLY A 39 0.06 5.22 -20.63
C GLY A 39 0.37 6.12 -19.43
N THR A 40 -0.56 7.00 -19.02
CA THR A 40 -0.36 7.82 -17.81
C THR A 40 -0.25 6.93 -16.57
N ALA A 41 0.79 7.16 -15.76
CA ALA A 41 1.02 6.47 -14.50
C ALA A 41 0.37 7.21 -13.32
N ILE A 42 -0.25 6.47 -12.41
CA ILE A 42 -0.80 6.99 -11.15
C ILE A 42 -0.36 6.10 -9.98
N PHE A 43 -0.26 6.70 -8.79
CA PHE A 43 0.01 5.99 -7.54
C PHE A 43 -1.26 5.92 -6.69
N VAL A 44 -1.77 4.71 -6.48
CA VAL A 44 -2.85 4.44 -5.53
C VAL A 44 -2.25 3.94 -4.23
N ALA A 45 -2.26 4.78 -3.19
CA ALA A 45 -1.80 4.35 -1.87
C ALA A 45 -2.70 3.20 -1.38
N PRO A 46 -2.15 2.00 -1.06
CA PRO A 46 -2.93 1.01 -0.35
C PRO A 46 -3.38 1.62 0.97
N TYR A 47 -4.63 1.39 1.35
CA TYR A 47 -5.16 1.88 2.62
C TYR A 47 -4.31 1.26 3.73
N ALA A 48 -3.35 2.02 4.27
CA ALA A 48 -2.54 1.57 5.38
C ALA A 48 -3.50 1.42 6.57
N SER A 49 -3.88 0.18 6.87
CA SER A 49 -4.54 -0.13 8.13
C SER A 49 -3.54 0.22 9.23
N LEU A 50 -3.72 1.41 9.82
CA LEU A 50 -2.97 1.84 10.99
C LEU A 50 -3.33 0.91 12.15
N SER A 51 -2.71 -0.27 12.17
CA SER A 51 -2.79 -1.18 13.30
C SER A 51 -2.12 -0.48 14.45
N ARG A 52 -2.92 -0.01 15.41
CA ARG A 52 -2.43 0.64 16.63
C ARG A 52 -1.45 -0.33 17.28
N ALA A 53 -0.16 -0.01 17.23
CA ALA A 53 0.87 -0.81 17.87
C ALA A 53 0.54 -0.94 19.36
N THR A 54 0.36 -2.17 19.83
CA THR A 54 0.21 -2.43 21.26
C THR A 54 1.56 -2.10 21.91
N PRO A 55 1.62 -1.15 22.86
CA PRO A 55 2.88 -0.87 23.53
C PRO A 55 3.37 -2.14 24.24
N PRO A 56 4.69 -2.42 24.22
CA PRO A 56 5.22 -3.58 24.91
C PRO A 56 4.89 -3.47 26.41
N ALA A 57 4.33 -4.55 26.97
CA ALA A 57 4.08 -4.63 28.40
C ALA A 57 5.42 -4.43 29.13
N ARG A 58 5.55 -3.35 29.90
CA ARG A 58 6.72 -3.14 30.75
C ARG A 58 6.75 -4.30 31.75
N ARG A 59 7.69 -5.23 31.57
CA ARG A 59 8.01 -6.21 32.61
C ARG A 59 8.39 -5.43 33.85
N ALA A 60 7.53 -5.46 34.88
CA ALA A 60 7.88 -4.94 36.19
C ALA A 60 9.12 -5.72 36.66
N LEU A 61 10.25 -5.02 36.83
CA LEU A 61 11.36 -5.57 37.59
C LEU A 61 10.84 -5.79 39.02
N HIS A 62 10.61 -7.04 39.39
CA HIS A 62 10.37 -7.39 40.79
C HIS A 62 11.63 -7.01 41.59
N PRO A 63 11.54 -6.09 42.57
CA PRO A 63 12.65 -5.83 43.47
C PRO A 63 12.89 -7.10 44.30
N ARG A 64 14.12 -7.63 44.23
CA ARG A 64 14.54 -8.72 45.11
C ARG A 64 14.80 -8.10 46.48
N HIS A 65 13.87 -8.29 47.42
CA HIS A 65 14.14 -8.00 48.82
C HIS A 65 15.15 -9.04 49.34
N ALA A 66 16.34 -8.56 49.70
CA ALA A 66 17.30 -9.32 50.48
C ALA A 66 17.11 -8.95 51.95
N ALA A 67 16.77 -9.93 52.78
CA ALA A 67 16.97 -9.95 54.22
C ALA A 67 17.10 -11.41 54.66
#